data_AF-A0A4Z1CNF2-F1
#
_entry.id   AF-A0A4Z1CNF2-F1
#
_cell.length_a   1.000
_cell.length_b   1.000
_cell.length_c   1.000
_cell.angle_alpha   90.00
_cell.angle_beta   90.00
_cell.angle_gamma   90.00
#
_symmetry.space_group_name_H-M   'P 1'
#
loop_
_entity.id
_entity.type
_entity.pdbx_description
1 polymer ?
#
loop_
_entity_poly.entity_id
_entity_poly.type
_entity_poly.pdbx_seq_one_letter_code
_entity_poly.pdbx_strand_id
1 'polypeptide(L)'
;MGAGHGHRLFFHGHSPIHRAPAHLKVLALLGFMLVVVATPREAYVVFVVEALVLLGVVGVSRVPIGYLLPRMVVEVPFAVFAALMPFIAHGPRTEVLGVTVSEPGLVAGIALLVKGSIGVLASLTLAATTEPQDLLRGLQRLRMPELVVQVMGFMIRYLDVVTAELGRMMTALRSRGCDPRSPRHWPVLARSLGALFIRSYERGERVHLAMLSRGYDGKLPS
;
A
#
# COMPACT_ATOMS: atom_id res chain seq x y z
N MET A 1 -23.25 -13.50 -10.13
CA MET A 1 -23.00 -12.05 -10.20
C MET A 1 -21.59 -11.79 -9.71
N GLY A 2 -20.68 -11.48 -10.63
CA GLY A 2 -19.24 -11.38 -10.35
C GLY A 2 -18.95 -10.30 -9.33
N ALA A 3 -18.25 -10.67 -8.25
CA ALA A 3 -17.66 -9.68 -7.36
C ALA A 3 -16.75 -8.79 -8.21
N GLY A 4 -17.10 -7.50 -8.30
CA GLY A 4 -16.40 -6.53 -9.13
C GLY A 4 -14.90 -6.56 -8.83
N HIS A 5 -14.14 -6.90 -9.86
CA HIS A 5 -12.69 -6.86 -9.92
C HIS A 5 -12.24 -5.44 -9.56
N GLY A 6 -11.66 -5.30 -8.38
CA GLY A 6 -11.07 -4.05 -7.96
C GLY A 6 -9.59 -4.26 -7.75
N HIS A 7 -8.78 -4.04 -8.78
CA HIS A 7 -7.48 -3.42 -8.54
C HIS A 7 -7.77 -2.00 -8.01
N ARG A 8 -8.25 -1.89 -6.76
CA ARG A 8 -8.87 -0.68 -6.17
C ARG A 8 -7.95 0.53 -6.14
N LEU A 9 -6.66 0.32 -6.41
CA LEU A 9 -5.63 1.34 -6.47
C LEU A 9 -5.23 1.67 -7.90
N PHE A 10 -5.24 0.71 -8.83
CA PHE A 10 -4.84 0.94 -10.22
C PHE A 10 -5.84 1.82 -10.95
N PHE A 11 -5.34 2.84 -11.63
CA PHE A 11 -6.12 3.73 -12.46
C PHE A 11 -5.92 3.33 -13.93
N HIS A 12 -7.00 2.98 -14.61
CA HIS A 12 -6.94 2.66 -16.03
C HIS A 12 -6.67 3.94 -16.83
N GLY A 13 -5.45 4.07 -17.35
CA GLY A 13 -5.02 5.21 -18.14
C GLY A 13 -3.90 4.86 -19.11
N HIS A 14 -3.74 5.71 -20.12
CA HIS A 14 -2.64 5.64 -21.07
C HIS A 14 -1.72 6.84 -20.87
N SER A 15 -0.52 6.59 -20.36
CA SER A 15 0.55 7.59 -20.27
C SER A 15 1.93 6.93 -20.37
N PRO A 16 3.00 7.69 -20.62
CA PRO A 16 4.36 7.16 -20.66
C PRO A 16 4.72 6.44 -19.36
N ILE A 17 4.23 6.95 -18.22
CA ILE A 17 4.43 6.32 -16.92
C ILE A 17 3.67 5.01 -16.85
N HIS A 18 2.42 4.89 -17.31
CA HIS A 18 1.74 3.59 -17.33
C HIS A 18 2.50 2.53 -18.14
N ARG A 19 3.10 2.92 -19.28
CA ARG A 19 3.85 2.02 -20.16
C ARG A 19 5.26 1.67 -19.66
N ALA A 20 5.81 2.45 -18.73
CA ALA A 20 7.15 2.20 -18.23
C ALA A 20 7.23 0.85 -17.48
N PRO A 21 8.34 0.09 -17.63
CA PRO A 21 8.51 -1.17 -16.94
C PRO A 21 8.46 -1.03 -15.40
N ALA A 22 7.74 -1.92 -14.74
CA ALA A 22 7.52 -1.85 -13.28
C ALA A 22 8.82 -1.84 -12.45
N HIS A 23 9.84 -2.61 -12.85
CA HIS A 23 11.13 -2.64 -12.15
C HIS A 23 11.82 -1.27 -12.10
N LEU A 24 11.77 -0.49 -13.20
CA LEU A 24 12.33 0.86 -13.23
C LEU A 24 11.53 1.80 -12.34
N LYS A 25 10.20 1.68 -12.32
CA LYS A 25 9.35 2.49 -11.42
C LYS A 25 9.65 2.21 -9.95
N VAL A 26 9.83 0.94 -9.58
CA VAL A 26 10.19 0.53 -8.21
C VAL A 26 11.55 1.08 -7.82
N LEU A 27 12.57 0.95 -8.68
CA LEU A 27 13.90 1.50 -8.43
C LEU A 27 13.89 3.03 -8.36
N ALA A 28 13.15 3.69 -9.25
CA ALA A 28 13.01 5.14 -9.25
C ALA A 28 12.31 5.63 -7.98
N LEU A 29 11.24 4.95 -7.55
CA LEU A 29 10.55 5.25 -6.31
C LEU A 29 11.46 5.04 -5.09
N LEU A 30 12.19 3.93 -5.03
CA LEU A 30 13.14 3.65 -3.94
C LEU A 30 14.25 4.70 -3.90
N GLY A 31 14.89 4.98 -5.03
CA GLY A 31 15.93 5.99 -5.14
C GLY A 31 15.44 7.39 -4.77
N PHE A 32 14.26 7.77 -5.26
CA PHE A 32 13.62 9.04 -4.91
C PHE A 32 13.34 9.13 -3.40
N MET A 33 12.78 8.08 -2.80
CA MET A 33 12.54 8.06 -1.35
C MET A 33 13.84 8.12 -0.53
N LEU A 34 14.92 7.47 -0.98
CA LEU A 34 16.22 7.58 -0.32
C LEU A 34 16.74 9.01 -0.34
N VAL A 35 16.58 9.73 -1.46
CA VAL A 35 16.93 11.16 -1.55
C VAL A 35 16.10 11.97 -0.57
N VAL A 36 14.77 11.86 -0.61
CA VAL A 36 13.83 12.57 0.28
C VAL A 36 14.16 12.33 1.76
N VAL A 37 14.47 11.09 2.13
CA VAL A 37 14.81 10.74 3.52
C VAL A 37 16.19 11.29 3.91
N ALA A 38 17.18 11.22 3.03
CA ALA A 38 18.53 11.74 3.26
C ALA A 38 18.59 13.27 3.30
N THR A 39 17.65 13.99 2.67
CA THR A 39 17.59 15.45 2.65
C THR A 39 17.53 16.01 4.09
N PRO A 40 18.47 16.90 4.49
CA PRO A 40 18.46 17.53 5.81
C PRO A 40 17.16 18.29 6.06
N ARG A 41 16.69 18.29 7.32
CA ARG A 41 15.42 18.92 7.71
C ARG A 41 15.34 20.42 7.47
N GLU A 42 16.48 21.09 7.34
CA GLU A 42 16.59 22.54 7.10
C GLU A 42 16.62 22.93 5.61
N ALA A 43 16.73 21.94 4.71
CA ALA A 43 16.88 22.16 3.28
C ALA A 43 15.52 22.38 2.59
N TYR A 44 14.79 23.43 3.00
CA TYR A 44 13.43 23.72 2.51
C TYR A 44 13.32 23.81 0.97
N VAL A 45 14.33 24.39 0.32
CA VAL A 45 14.38 24.51 -1.15
C VAL A 45 14.41 23.13 -1.82
N VAL A 46 15.13 22.17 -1.24
CA VAL A 46 15.24 20.80 -1.78
C VAL A 46 13.88 20.11 -1.70
N PHE A 47 13.14 20.27 -0.61
CA PHE A 47 11.78 19.72 -0.50
C PHE A 47 10.81 20.30 -1.54
N VAL A 48 10.93 21.59 -1.86
CA VAL A 48 10.12 22.20 -2.93
C VAL A 48 10.46 21.58 -4.28
N VAL A 49 11.75 21.38 -4.58
CA VAL A 49 12.19 20.73 -5.82
C VAL A 49 11.69 19.28 -5.89
N GLU A 50 11.84 18.50 -4.81
CA GLU A 50 11.34 17.12 -4.72
C GLU A 50 9.83 17.04 -4.96
N ALA A 51 9.07 17.95 -4.31
CA ALA A 51 7.63 18.04 -4.50
C ALA A 51 7.26 18.41 -5.94
N LEU A 52 7.95 19.37 -6.57
CA LEU A 52 7.72 19.75 -7.96
C LEU A 52 8.04 18.62 -8.94
N VAL A 53 9.14 17.89 -8.73
CA VAL A 53 9.48 16.70 -9.52
C VAL A 53 8.37 15.66 -9.40
N LEU A 54 7.90 15.37 -8.19
CA LEU A 54 6.82 14.42 -7.98
C LEU A 54 5.51 14.88 -8.62
N LEU A 55 5.14 16.15 -8.49
CA LEU A 55 3.96 16.71 -9.15
C LEU A 55 4.09 16.65 -10.68
N GLY A 56 5.29 16.83 -11.22
CA GLY A 56 5.58 16.63 -12.64
C GLY A 56 5.33 15.18 -13.07
N VAL A 57 5.80 14.20 -12.29
CA VAL A 57 5.53 12.77 -12.52
C VAL A 57 4.03 12.48 -12.44
N VAL A 58 3.33 13.01 -11.44
CA VAL A 58 1.87 12.86 -11.33
C VAL A 58 1.15 13.47 -12.54
N GLY A 59 1.56 14.66 -12.99
CA GLY A 59 1.01 15.32 -14.19
C GLY A 59 1.22 14.49 -15.46
N VAL A 60 2.44 13.98 -15.67
CA VAL A 60 2.76 13.10 -16.80
C VAL A 60 1.99 11.77 -16.70
N SER A 61 1.70 11.31 -15.48
CA SER A 61 0.97 10.06 -15.28
C SER A 61 -0.47 10.15 -15.78
N ARG A 62 -1.03 11.37 -15.87
CA ARG A 62 -2.44 11.67 -16.18
C ARG A 62 -3.43 11.05 -15.19
N VAL A 63 -2.96 10.68 -13.99
CA VAL A 63 -3.84 10.27 -12.89
C VAL A 63 -4.43 11.55 -12.28
N PRO A 64 -5.76 11.70 -12.22
CA PRO A 64 -6.37 12.91 -11.71
C PRO A 64 -6.06 13.06 -10.22
N ILE A 65 -5.70 14.27 -9.78
CA ILE A 65 -5.30 14.50 -8.37
C ILE A 65 -6.46 14.22 -7.41
N GLY A 66 -7.72 14.40 -7.86
CA GLY A 66 -8.92 14.02 -7.11
C GLY A 66 -9.08 12.51 -6.89
N TYR A 67 -8.36 11.66 -7.65
CA TYR A 67 -8.25 10.23 -7.36
C TYR A 67 -7.21 9.95 -6.27
N LEU A 68 -6.15 10.75 -6.19
CA LEU A 68 -5.06 10.56 -5.23
C LEU A 68 -5.38 11.16 -3.85
N LEU A 69 -5.93 12.38 -3.81
CA LEU A 69 -6.21 13.14 -2.58
C LEU A 69 -7.05 12.38 -1.54
N PRO A 70 -8.20 11.74 -1.87
CA PRO A 70 -8.98 11.00 -0.88
C PRO A 70 -8.24 9.82 -0.26
N ARG A 71 -7.19 9.31 -0.93
CA ARG A 71 -6.37 8.19 -0.45
C ARG A 71 -5.16 8.64 0.37
N MET A 72 -4.83 9.95 0.37
CA MET A 72 -3.86 10.51 1.30
C MET A 72 -4.34 10.44 2.76
N VAL A 73 -5.59 10.04 3.02
CA VAL A 73 -6.08 9.70 4.37
C VAL A 73 -5.20 8.65 5.08
N VAL A 74 -4.47 7.81 4.33
CA VAL A 74 -3.48 6.87 4.90
C VAL A 74 -2.35 7.61 5.65
N GLU A 75 -2.09 8.86 5.32
CA GLU A 75 -1.08 9.72 5.97
C GLU A 75 -1.53 10.26 7.33
N VAL A 76 -2.83 10.25 7.66
CA VAL A 76 -3.38 10.88 8.87
C VAL A 76 -2.61 10.54 10.16
N PRO A 77 -2.22 9.27 10.43
CA PRO A 77 -1.40 8.97 11.60
C PRO A 77 -0.07 9.74 11.62
N PHE A 78 0.64 9.81 10.49
CA PHE A 78 1.89 10.56 10.37
C PHE A 78 1.65 12.06 10.59
N ALA A 79 0.56 12.59 10.03
CA ALA A 79 0.21 13.99 10.20
C ALA A 79 -0.07 14.35 11.66
N VAL A 80 -0.79 13.47 12.38
CA VAL A 80 -1.02 13.61 13.81
C VAL A 80 0.29 13.58 14.59
N PHE A 81 1.18 12.62 14.32
CA PHE A 81 2.49 12.57 14.97
C PHE A 81 3.31 13.83 14.74
N ALA A 82 3.35 14.30 13.50
CA ALA A 82 4.09 15.49 13.13
C ALA A 82 3.53 16.77 13.76
N ALA A 83 2.21 16.87 13.91
CA ALA A 83 1.55 17.96 14.63
C ALA A 83 1.82 17.92 16.16
N LEU A 84 2.09 16.74 16.72
CA LEU A 84 2.43 16.57 18.13
C LEU A 84 3.91 16.83 18.45
N MET A 85 4.82 16.68 17.47
CA MET A 85 6.27 16.88 17.64
C MET A 85 6.65 18.22 18.30
N PRO A 86 6.07 19.38 17.94
CA PRO A 86 6.38 20.66 18.57
C PRO A 86 6.09 20.70 20.09
N PHE A 87 5.17 19.85 20.57
CA PHE A 87 4.74 19.82 21.98
C PHE A 87 5.51 18.78 22.81
N ILE A 88 5.97 17.71 22.17
CA ILE A 88 6.65 16.59 22.85
C ILE A 88 8.17 16.80 22.84
N ALA A 89 8.72 17.42 21.79
CA ALA A 89 10.17 17.59 21.66
C ALA A 89 10.75 18.48 22.76
N HIS A 90 11.90 18.07 23.27
CA HIS A 90 12.64 18.82 24.29
C HIS A 90 13.67 19.71 23.59
N GLY A 91 13.82 20.95 24.05
CA GLY A 91 14.73 21.93 23.43
C GLY A 91 14.28 23.37 23.67
N PRO A 92 14.96 24.35 23.04
CA PRO A 92 14.57 25.75 23.10
C PRO A 92 13.13 25.91 22.65
N ARG A 93 12.36 26.67 23.42
CA ARG A 93 10.95 26.93 23.17
C ARG A 93 10.79 28.31 22.55
N THR A 94 10.02 28.38 21.49
CA THR A 94 9.55 29.62 20.89
C THR A 94 8.05 29.77 21.10
N GLU A 95 7.60 31.01 21.08
CA GLU A 95 6.19 31.31 21.08
C GLU A 95 5.72 31.47 19.64
N VAL A 96 4.84 30.58 19.19
CA VAL A 96 4.22 30.65 17.88
C VAL A 96 2.71 30.76 18.10
N LEU A 97 2.10 31.85 17.63
CA LEU A 97 0.65 32.11 17.74
C LEU A 97 0.12 32.03 19.19
N GLY A 98 0.90 32.47 20.18
CA GLY A 98 0.53 32.47 21.61
C GLY A 98 0.68 31.12 22.31
N VAL A 99 1.33 30.14 21.67
CA VAL A 99 1.57 28.80 22.22
C VAL A 99 3.07 28.53 22.27
N THR A 100 3.56 28.04 23.42
CA THR A 100 4.97 27.67 23.58
C THR A 100 5.23 26.32 22.92
N VAL A 101 6.05 26.32 21.87
CA VAL A 101 6.40 25.14 21.08
C VAL A 101 7.92 24.99 21.01
N SER A 102 8.39 23.76 20.89
CA SER A 102 9.81 23.47 20.71
C SER A 102 10.25 23.81 19.28
N GLU A 103 11.26 24.67 19.11
CA GLU A 103 11.86 24.96 17.79
C GLU A 103 12.32 23.69 17.05
N PRO A 104 13.13 22.79 17.65
CA PRO A 104 13.54 21.57 16.98
C PRO A 104 12.35 20.62 16.72
N GLY A 105 11.32 20.66 17.58
CA GLY A 105 10.07 19.93 17.37
C GLY A 105 9.27 20.44 16.17
N LEU A 106 9.24 21.76 15.95
CA LEU A 106 8.58 22.39 14.82
C LEU A 106 9.26 22.03 13.50
N VAL A 107 10.58 22.18 13.43
CA VAL A 107 11.36 21.81 12.23
C VAL A 107 11.23 20.32 11.93
N ALA A 108 11.30 19.47 12.96
CA ALA A 108 11.12 18.03 12.80
C ALA A 108 9.69 17.65 12.37
N GLY A 109 8.66 18.30 12.94
CA GLY A 109 7.27 18.09 12.57
C GLY A 109 7.00 18.48 11.11
N ILE A 110 7.45 19.66 10.68
CA ILE A 110 7.31 20.12 9.29
C ILE A 110 8.04 19.16 8.34
N ALA A 111 9.29 18.79 8.65
CA ALA A 111 10.05 17.86 7.82
C ALA A 111 9.37 16.48 7.75
N LEU A 112 8.79 15.98 8.86
CA LEU A 112 8.06 14.72 8.89
C LEU A 112 6.78 14.78 8.03
N LEU A 113 6.01 15.87 8.12
CA LEU A 113 4.84 16.08 7.27
C LEU A 113 5.23 16.07 5.81
N VAL A 114 6.22 16.89 5.42
CA VAL A 114 6.60 17.05 4.02
C VAL A 114 7.14 15.74 3.44
N LYS A 115 8.07 15.07 4.13
CA LYS A 115 8.59 13.76 3.70
C LYS A 115 7.51 12.70 3.65
N GLY A 116 6.60 12.70 4.62
CA GLY A 116 5.43 11.81 4.68
C GLY A 116 4.52 12.01 3.46
N SER A 117 4.09 13.24 3.20
CA SER A 117 3.23 13.60 2.07
C SER A 117 3.86 13.23 0.73
N ILE A 118 5.15 13.56 0.53
CA ILE A 118 5.89 13.21 -0.69
C ILE A 118 5.96 11.69 -0.86
N GLY A 119 6.32 10.95 0.20
CA GLY A 119 6.43 9.49 0.17
C GLY A 119 5.11 8.79 -0.10
N VAL A 120 4.02 9.23 0.56
CA VAL A 120 2.67 8.69 0.36
C VAL A 120 2.19 8.97 -1.06
N LEU A 121 2.32 10.20 -1.54
CA LEU A 121 1.91 10.56 -2.89
C LEU A 121 2.72 9.81 -3.96
N ALA A 122 4.02 9.65 -3.78
CA ALA A 122 4.87 8.88 -4.70
C ALA A 122 4.49 7.39 -4.73
N SER A 123 4.28 6.79 -3.55
CA SER A 123 3.85 5.40 -3.43
C SER A 123 2.46 5.17 -4.04
N LEU A 124 1.54 6.11 -3.82
CA LEU A 124 0.21 6.06 -4.39
C LEU A 124 0.23 6.23 -5.91
N THR A 125 1.14 7.05 -6.45
CA THR A 125 1.35 7.21 -7.89
C THR A 125 1.85 5.90 -8.52
N LEU A 126 2.77 5.20 -7.86
CA LEU A 126 3.19 3.87 -8.31
C LEU A 126 2.01 2.89 -8.33
N ALA A 127 1.26 2.83 -7.23
CA ALA A 127 0.10 1.94 -7.08
C ALA A 127 -1.03 2.26 -8.08
N ALA A 128 -1.20 3.53 -8.45
CA ALA A 128 -2.16 3.97 -9.44
C ALA A 128 -1.74 3.64 -10.88
N THR A 129 -0.44 3.57 -11.17
CA THR A 129 0.07 3.44 -12.54
C THR A 129 0.63 2.07 -12.88
N THR A 130 0.62 1.13 -11.93
CA THR A 130 1.22 -0.20 -12.09
C THR A 130 0.31 -1.29 -11.56
N GLU A 131 -0.02 -2.26 -12.41
CA GLU A 131 -0.83 -3.40 -11.98
C GLU A 131 -0.01 -4.35 -11.08
N PRO A 132 -0.64 -5.02 -10.09
CA PRO A 132 0.04 -5.97 -9.22
C PRO A 132 0.80 -7.07 -9.97
N GLN A 133 0.25 -7.56 -11.08
CA GLN A 133 0.90 -8.57 -11.91
C GLN A 133 2.18 -8.06 -12.60
N ASP A 134 2.18 -6.80 -13.03
CA ASP A 134 3.35 -6.17 -13.63
C ASP A 134 4.41 -5.86 -12.57
N LEU A 135 3.98 -5.51 -11.35
CA LEU A 135 4.87 -5.36 -10.21
C LEU A 135 5.63 -6.67 -9.92
N LEU A 136 4.94 -7.82 -9.91
CA LEU A 136 5.60 -9.13 -9.74
C LEU A 136 6.64 -9.41 -10.83
N ARG A 137 6.30 -9.18 -12.10
CA ARG A 137 7.25 -9.30 -13.21
C ARG A 137 8.44 -8.35 -13.04
N GLY A 138 8.19 -7.16 -12.52
CA GLY A 138 9.22 -6.20 -12.14
C GLY A 138 10.17 -6.74 -11.08
N LEU A 139 9.62 -7.31 -9.99
CA LEU A 139 10.41 -7.93 -8.92
C LEU A 139 11.24 -9.13 -9.41
N GLN A 140 10.70 -9.94 -10.32
CA GLN A 140 11.44 -11.03 -10.94
C GLN A 140 12.64 -10.52 -11.74
N ARG A 141 12.48 -9.42 -12.50
CA ARG A 141 13.59 -8.75 -13.20
C ARG A 141 14.63 -8.16 -12.26
N LEU A 142 14.21 -7.75 -11.06
CA LEU A 142 15.10 -7.29 -9.98
C LEU A 142 15.81 -8.44 -9.24
N ARG A 143 15.76 -9.67 -9.78
CA ARG A 143 16.44 -10.86 -9.24
C ARG A 143 15.93 -11.29 -7.86
N MET A 144 14.68 -10.96 -7.52
CA MET A 144 14.05 -11.58 -6.34
C MET A 144 13.97 -13.10 -6.50
N PRO A 145 14.14 -13.88 -5.42
CA PRO A 145 14.04 -15.34 -5.47
C PRO A 145 12.71 -15.78 -6.06
N GLU A 146 12.75 -16.71 -7.03
CA GLU A 146 11.57 -17.17 -7.76
C GLU A 146 10.47 -17.67 -6.83
N LEU A 147 10.83 -18.41 -5.77
CA LEU A 147 9.89 -18.89 -4.76
C LEU A 147 9.08 -17.74 -4.12
N VAL A 148 9.70 -16.61 -3.81
CA VAL A 148 9.01 -15.46 -3.20
C VAL A 148 8.03 -14.85 -4.19
N VAL A 149 8.47 -14.65 -5.44
CA VAL A 149 7.60 -14.12 -6.52
C VAL A 149 6.42 -15.05 -6.77
N GLN A 150 6.64 -16.37 -6.76
CA GLN A 150 5.58 -17.37 -6.91
C GLN A 150 4.57 -17.32 -5.76
N VAL A 151 5.04 -17.27 -4.50
CA VAL A 151 4.16 -17.12 -3.33
C VAL A 151 3.33 -15.84 -3.44
N MET A 152 3.95 -14.72 -3.83
CA MET A 152 3.22 -13.46 -4.06
C MET A 152 2.20 -13.56 -5.20
N GLY A 153 2.54 -14.25 -6.29
CA GLY A 153 1.62 -14.54 -7.39
C GLY A 153 0.41 -15.37 -6.95
N PHE A 154 0.63 -16.40 -6.13
CA PHE A 154 -0.45 -17.16 -5.52
C PHE A 154 -1.28 -16.32 -4.57
N MET A 155 -0.66 -15.48 -3.74
CA MET A 155 -1.39 -14.56 -2.85
C MET A 155 -2.32 -13.65 -3.65
N ILE A 156 -1.85 -13.02 -4.73
CA ILE A 156 -2.68 -12.15 -5.57
C ILE A 156 -3.85 -12.95 -6.18
N ARG A 157 -3.60 -14.13 -6.74
CA ARG A 157 -4.65 -14.97 -7.35
C ARG A 157 -5.67 -15.49 -6.33
N TYR A 158 -5.22 -15.93 -5.16
CA TYR A 158 -6.09 -16.51 -4.14
C TYR A 158 -6.75 -15.46 -3.25
N LEU A 159 -6.29 -14.21 -3.24
CA LEU A 159 -6.96 -13.13 -2.51
C LEU A 159 -8.41 -12.96 -2.97
N ASP A 160 -8.65 -12.94 -4.28
CA ASP A 160 -10.01 -12.81 -4.84
C ASP A 160 -10.89 -14.01 -4.47
N VAL A 161 -10.29 -15.19 -4.47
CA VAL A 161 -10.97 -16.44 -4.09
C VAL A 161 -11.39 -16.42 -2.62
N VAL A 162 -10.46 -16.11 -1.73
CA VAL A 162 -10.66 -16.10 -0.27
C VAL A 162 -11.64 -14.99 0.11
N THR A 163 -11.52 -13.80 -0.50
CA THR A 163 -12.46 -12.70 -0.25
C THR A 163 -13.86 -13.00 -0.76
N ALA A 164 -14.00 -13.67 -1.91
CA ALA A 164 -15.31 -14.13 -2.39
C ALA A 164 -15.93 -15.18 -1.45
N GLU A 165 -15.12 -16.08 -0.89
CA GLU A 165 -15.60 -17.06 0.10
C GLU A 165 -16.00 -16.40 1.41
N LEU A 166 -15.17 -15.50 1.93
CA LEU A 166 -15.51 -14.68 3.10
C LEU A 166 -16.81 -13.91 2.86
N GLY A 167 -17.01 -13.33 1.67
CA GLY A 167 -18.24 -12.64 1.29
C GLY A 167 -19.48 -13.55 1.40
N ARG A 168 -19.41 -14.78 0.84
CA ARG A 168 -20.49 -15.76 0.93
C ARG A 168 -20.78 -16.16 2.39
N MET A 169 -19.74 -16.37 3.18
CA MET A 169 -19.87 -16.71 4.60
C MET A 169 -20.51 -15.57 5.40
N MET A 170 -20.14 -14.32 5.10
CA MET A 170 -20.73 -13.14 5.72
C MET A 170 -22.21 -12.96 5.37
N THR A 171 -22.59 -13.20 4.12
CA THR A 171 -24.01 -13.19 3.72
C THR A 171 -24.80 -14.26 4.47
N ALA A 172 -24.29 -15.49 4.55
CA ALA A 172 -24.94 -16.58 5.29
C ALA A 172 -25.09 -16.28 6.79
N LEU A 173 -24.09 -15.65 7.42
CA LEU A 173 -24.17 -15.23 8.81
C LEU A 173 -25.26 -14.18 9.03
N ARG A 174 -25.32 -13.16 8.17
CA ARG A 174 -26.35 -12.11 8.25
C ARG A 174 -27.76 -12.69 8.09
N SER A 175 -27.95 -13.67 7.19
CA SER A 175 -29.24 -14.38 7.04
C SER A 175 -29.66 -15.16 8.29
N ARG A 176 -28.72 -15.53 9.17
CA ARG A 176 -28.98 -16.21 10.45
C ARG A 176 -29.18 -15.23 11.62
N GLY A 177 -29.32 -13.93 11.34
CA GLY A 177 -29.49 -12.89 12.37
C GLY A 177 -28.20 -12.45 13.06
N CYS A 178 -27.03 -12.88 12.57
CA CYS A 178 -25.74 -12.44 13.10
C CYS A 178 -25.40 -11.05 12.54
N ASP A 179 -25.30 -10.06 13.43
CA ASP A 179 -24.78 -8.73 13.10
C ASP A 179 -23.26 -8.68 13.39
N PRO A 180 -22.40 -8.57 12.35
CA PRO A 180 -20.94 -8.50 12.52
C PRO A 180 -20.44 -7.28 13.29
N ARG A 181 -21.26 -6.22 13.44
CA ARG A 181 -20.88 -5.00 14.16
C ARG A 181 -21.04 -5.13 15.67
N SER A 182 -21.86 -6.07 16.13
CA SER A 182 -22.11 -6.28 17.55
C SER A 182 -21.00 -7.13 18.19
N PRO A 183 -20.39 -6.69 19.31
CA PRO A 183 -19.43 -7.50 20.06
C PRO A 183 -19.98 -8.86 20.51
N ARG A 184 -21.31 -8.96 20.70
CA ARG A 184 -22.00 -10.20 21.07
C ARG A 184 -21.78 -11.33 20.07
N HIS A 185 -21.54 -11.00 18.80
CA HIS A 185 -21.37 -11.97 17.72
C HIS A 185 -19.89 -12.27 17.38
N TRP A 186 -18.93 -11.68 18.10
CA TRP A 186 -17.49 -11.95 17.89
C TRP A 186 -17.12 -13.44 17.98
N PRO A 187 -17.68 -14.27 18.90
CA PRO A 187 -17.38 -15.69 18.92
C PRO A 187 -17.79 -16.41 17.62
N VAL A 188 -18.91 -16.00 17.01
CA VAL A 188 -19.40 -16.56 15.74
C VAL A 188 -18.51 -16.12 14.58
N LEU A 189 -18.04 -14.87 14.59
CA LEU A 189 -17.07 -14.37 13.62
C LEU A 189 -15.74 -15.12 13.72
N ALA A 190 -15.23 -15.34 14.93
CA ALA A 190 -13.99 -16.09 15.17
C ALA A 190 -14.09 -17.52 14.63
N ARG A 191 -15.19 -18.24 14.89
CA ARG A 191 -15.43 -19.58 14.32
C ARG A 191 -15.48 -19.56 12.79
N SER A 192 -16.06 -18.51 12.20
CA SER A 192 -16.15 -18.37 10.75
C SER A 192 -14.78 -18.10 10.13
N LEU A 193 -13.93 -17.28 10.77
CA LEU A 193 -12.55 -17.07 10.34
C LEU A 193 -11.73 -18.37 10.48
N GLY A 194 -11.91 -19.13 11.56
CA GLY A 194 -11.27 -20.44 11.72
C GLY A 194 -11.67 -21.42 10.63
N ALA A 195 -12.96 -21.49 10.28
CA ALA A 195 -13.44 -22.30 9.17
C ALA A 195 -12.87 -21.85 7.82
N LEU A 196 -12.75 -20.54 7.58
CA LEU A 196 -12.13 -19.99 6.37
C LEU A 196 -10.64 -20.37 6.28
N PHE A 197 -9.91 -20.33 7.40
CA PHE A 197 -8.51 -20.73 7.48
C PHE A 197 -8.32 -22.20 7.09
N ILE A 198 -9.08 -23.12 7.70
CA ILE A 198 -9.02 -24.56 7.40
C ILE A 198 -9.29 -24.81 5.91
N ARG A 199 -10.36 -24.22 5.36
CA ARG A 199 -10.69 -24.36 3.94
C ARG A 199 -9.61 -23.81 3.01
N SER A 200 -8.99 -22.70 3.38
CA SER A 200 -7.91 -22.09 2.61
C SER A 200 -6.65 -22.95 2.64
N TYR A 201 -6.35 -23.58 3.79
CA TYR A 201 -5.26 -24.53 3.95
C TYR A 201 -5.47 -25.80 3.11
N GLU A 202 -6.61 -26.47 3.27
CA GLU A 202 -6.97 -27.67 2.48
C GLU A 202 -6.99 -27.38 0.97
N ARG A 203 -7.37 -26.15 0.59
CA ARG A 203 -7.29 -25.72 -0.80
C ARG A 203 -5.85 -25.56 -1.27
N GLY A 204 -4.97 -24.96 -0.45
CA GLY A 204 -3.54 -24.85 -0.74
C GLY A 204 -2.91 -26.22 -0.97
N GLU A 205 -3.22 -27.20 -0.12
CA GLU A 205 -2.76 -28.58 -0.26
C GLU A 205 -3.25 -29.23 -1.56
N ARG A 206 -4.55 -29.12 -1.88
CA ARG A 206 -5.09 -29.63 -3.16
C ARG A 206 -4.43 -29.01 -4.38
N VAL A 207 -4.13 -27.71 -4.32
CA VAL A 207 -3.44 -27.00 -5.41
C VAL A 207 -2.00 -27.49 -5.53
N HIS A 208 -1.30 -27.65 -4.42
CA HIS A 208 0.06 -28.16 -4.42
C HIS A 208 0.14 -29.59 -4.98
N LEU A 209 -0.75 -30.48 -4.55
CA LEU A 209 -0.85 -31.84 -5.11
C LEU A 209 -1.13 -31.81 -6.62
N ALA A 210 -2.03 -30.94 -7.08
CA ALA A 210 -2.31 -30.78 -8.51
C ALA A 210 -1.10 -30.23 -9.29
N MET A 211 -0.26 -29.38 -8.67
CA MET A 211 0.98 -28.90 -9.25
C MET A 211 2.00 -30.04 -9.38
N LEU A 212 2.18 -30.85 -8.33
CA LEU A 212 3.06 -32.03 -8.37
C LEU A 212 2.64 -33.01 -9.47
N SER A 213 1.34 -33.28 -9.61
CA SER A 213 0.81 -34.14 -10.69
C SER A 213 1.05 -33.59 -12.09
N ARG A 214 1.30 -32.27 -12.24
CA ARG A 214 1.64 -31.61 -13.50
C ARG A 214 3.16 -31.47 -13.72
N GLY A 215 3.97 -32.11 -12.87
CA GLY A 215 5.44 -32.08 -12.99
C GLY A 215 6.09 -30.84 -12.39
N TYR A 216 5.49 -30.22 -11.38
CA TYR A 216 6.11 -29.09 -10.68
C TYR A 216 7.42 -29.50 -9.99
N ASP A 217 8.52 -28.87 -10.38
CA ASP A 217 9.89 -29.11 -9.91
C ASP A 217 10.42 -27.97 -9.02
N GLY A 218 9.53 -27.09 -8.54
CA GLY A 218 9.89 -25.84 -7.86
C GLY A 218 9.78 -24.60 -8.75
N LYS A 219 9.52 -24.77 -10.05
CA LYS A 219 9.29 -23.67 -10.98
C LYS A 219 7.91 -23.77 -11.59
N LEU A 220 7.17 -22.65 -11.57
CA LEU A 220 5.98 -22.55 -12.42
C LEU A 220 6.43 -22.36 -13.87
N PRO A 221 5.75 -23.00 -14.84
CA PRO A 221 5.99 -22.72 -16.25
C PRO A 221 5.73 -21.22 -16.50
N SER A 222 6.76 -20.55 -17.01
CA SER A 222 6.78 -19.13 -17.37
C SER A 222 5.97 -18.83 -18.62
#